data_AF-A0A7S2LV80-F1
#
_entry.id   AF-A0A7S2LV80-F1
#
_cell.length_a   1.000
_cell.length_b   1.000
_cell.length_c   1.000
_cell.angle_alpha   90.00
_cell.angle_beta   90.00
_cell.angle_gamma   90.00
#
_symmetry.space_group_name_H-M   'P 1'
#
loop_
_entity.id
_entity.type
_entity.pdbx_description
1 polymer ?
#
loop_
_entity_poly.entity_id
_entity_poly.type
_entity_poly.pdbx_seq_one_letter_code
_entity_poly.pdbx_strand_id
1 'polypeptide(L)'
;MPLKVDMIGDVFLRCPNLTVLDLVGGVHRTVASLHLESWRHELKIEINRINQVLPNTLKSILKSREMKLWMRSVMSQLDHYKVEHKSLLKEATTLLELPLWKANLMKTRELYLTWSEFDLRGDDEESKERDLRYMWCEHSYQECIAFSHVV
;
A
#
# COMPACT_ATOMS: atom_id res chain seq x y z
N MET A 1 -12.26 0.76 -9.44
CA MET A 1 -13.11 -0.30 -8.85
C MET A 1 -14.44 -0.32 -9.60
N PRO A 2 -15.03 -1.47 -9.97
CA PRO A 2 -16.12 -1.56 -10.94
C PRO A 2 -17.54 -1.27 -10.40
N LEU A 3 -17.70 -0.93 -9.11
CA LEU A 3 -19.00 -0.58 -8.54
C LEU A 3 -19.14 0.94 -8.50
N LYS A 4 -19.93 1.51 -9.40
CA LYS A 4 -20.25 2.94 -9.40
C LYS A 4 -21.67 3.10 -8.87
N VAL A 5 -21.80 3.51 -7.61
CA VAL A 5 -23.11 3.61 -6.92
C VAL A 5 -24.10 4.49 -7.68
N ASP A 6 -23.62 5.54 -8.32
CA ASP A 6 -24.47 6.49 -9.05
C ASP A 6 -24.98 5.93 -10.38
N MET A 7 -24.44 4.80 -10.86
CA MET A 7 -24.96 4.14 -12.07
C MET A 7 -26.18 3.28 -11.79
N ILE A 8 -26.44 2.94 -10.52
CA ILE A 8 -27.63 2.21 -10.12
C ILE A 8 -28.64 3.24 -9.66
N GLY A 9 -29.39 3.76 -10.64
CA GLY A 9 -30.55 4.59 -10.39
C GLY A 9 -31.68 3.76 -9.78
N ASP A 10 -32.85 3.85 -10.39
CA ASP A 10 -34.05 3.14 -9.96
C ASP A 10 -34.38 1.96 -10.87
N VAL A 11 -33.35 1.42 -11.52
CA VAL A 11 -33.43 0.36 -12.54
C VAL A 11 -34.14 -0.89 -12.00
N PHE A 12 -34.03 -1.13 -10.68
CA PHE A 12 -34.64 -2.28 -10.01
C PHE A 12 -36.04 -2.01 -9.46
N LEU A 13 -36.61 -0.79 -9.61
CA LEU A 13 -37.98 -0.47 -9.15
C LEU A 13 -39.05 -1.39 -9.74
N ARG A 14 -38.82 -1.91 -10.94
CA ARG A 14 -39.76 -2.82 -11.63
C ARG A 14 -39.39 -4.29 -11.48
N CYS A 15 -38.49 -4.63 -10.56
CA CYS A 15 -38.02 -6.00 -10.31
C CYS A 15 -38.51 -6.52 -8.94
N PRO A 16 -39.83 -6.75 -8.75
CA PRO A 16 -40.37 -7.19 -7.45
C PRO A 16 -39.82 -8.56 -7.03
N ASN A 17 -39.45 -9.41 -7.99
CA ASN A 17 -38.96 -10.77 -7.75
C ASN A 17 -37.43 -10.87 -7.65
N LEU A 18 -36.71 -9.75 -7.55
CA LEU A 18 -35.25 -9.79 -7.35
C LEU A 18 -34.93 -10.37 -5.97
N THR A 19 -34.28 -11.53 -5.94
CA THR A 19 -33.95 -12.26 -4.70
C THR A 19 -32.46 -12.54 -4.57
N VAL A 20 -31.78 -12.78 -5.68
CA VAL A 20 -30.36 -13.12 -5.72
C VAL A 20 -29.62 -12.08 -6.55
N LEU A 21 -28.49 -11.63 -6.00
CA LEU A 21 -27.50 -10.83 -6.68
C LEU A 21 -26.20 -11.63 -6.71
N ASP A 22 -25.74 -11.93 -7.92
CA ASP A 22 -24.48 -12.62 -8.15
C ASP A 22 -23.45 -11.64 -8.73
N LEU A 23 -22.28 -11.56 -8.09
CA LEU A 23 -21.20 -10.65 -8.49
C LEU A 23 -20.19 -11.41 -9.35
N VAL A 24 -20.22 -11.19 -10.65
CA VAL A 24 -19.35 -11.94 -11.56
C VAL A 24 -17.94 -11.34 -11.64
N GLY A 25 -16.93 -12.21 -11.55
CA GLY A 25 -15.56 -11.98 -12.00
C GLY A 25 -14.75 -10.96 -11.20
N GLY A 26 -14.93 -9.67 -11.50
CA GLY A 26 -14.03 -8.59 -11.07
C GLY A 26 -13.95 -8.43 -9.56
N VAL A 27 -15.08 -8.56 -8.87
CA VAL A 27 -15.14 -8.39 -7.41
C VAL A 27 -14.43 -9.54 -6.69
N HIS A 28 -14.65 -10.79 -7.09
CA HIS A 28 -13.97 -11.94 -6.49
C HIS A 28 -12.45 -11.85 -6.61
N ARG A 29 -11.94 -11.34 -7.74
CA ARG A 29 -10.50 -11.06 -7.91
C ARG A 29 -10.03 -9.98 -6.94
N THR A 30 -10.80 -8.91 -6.76
CA THR A 30 -10.48 -7.86 -5.77
C THR A 30 -10.43 -8.43 -4.35
N VAL A 31 -11.40 -9.26 -3.96
CA VAL A 31 -11.38 -9.92 -2.65
C VAL A 31 -10.13 -10.79 -2.51
N ALA A 32 -9.82 -11.63 -3.51
CA ALA A 32 -8.65 -12.50 -3.47
C ALA A 32 -7.31 -11.74 -3.41
N SER A 33 -7.26 -10.49 -3.90
CA SER A 33 -6.06 -9.66 -3.87
C SER A 33 -5.80 -8.95 -2.54
N LEU A 34 -6.76 -8.97 -1.59
CA LEU A 34 -6.55 -8.40 -0.26
C LEU A 34 -5.48 -9.20 0.49
N HIS A 35 -4.57 -8.51 1.18
CA HIS A 35 -3.42 -9.14 1.82
C HIS A 35 -3.78 -9.94 3.09
N LEU A 36 -4.69 -9.41 3.91
CA LEU A 36 -5.08 -10.04 5.19
C LEU A 36 -6.29 -10.96 5.04
N GLU A 37 -6.23 -12.12 5.70
CA GLU A 37 -7.34 -13.08 5.72
C GLU A 37 -8.60 -12.51 6.39
N SER A 38 -8.43 -11.70 7.44
CA SER A 38 -9.54 -11.00 8.09
C SER A 38 -10.32 -10.12 7.12
N TRP A 39 -9.62 -9.30 6.31
CA TRP A 39 -10.25 -8.45 5.32
C TRP A 39 -10.97 -9.25 4.23
N ARG A 40 -10.38 -10.39 3.79
CA ARG A 40 -11.04 -11.31 2.85
C ARG A 40 -12.34 -11.86 3.44
N HIS A 41 -12.31 -12.26 4.71
CA HIS A 41 -13.46 -12.81 5.42
C HIS A 41 -14.58 -11.76 5.59
N GLU A 42 -14.25 -10.57 6.10
CA GLU A 42 -15.17 -9.47 6.31
C GLU A 42 -15.85 -9.01 5.02
N LEU A 43 -15.08 -8.81 3.96
CA LEU A 43 -15.64 -8.39 2.67
C LEU A 43 -16.54 -9.47 2.05
N LYS A 44 -16.19 -10.74 2.25
CA LYS A 44 -17.03 -11.88 1.80
C LYS A 44 -18.36 -11.91 2.57
N ILE A 45 -18.34 -11.64 3.87
CA ILE A 45 -19.57 -11.48 4.67
C ILE A 45 -20.43 -10.36 4.10
N GLU A 46 -19.85 -9.18 3.86
CA GLU A 46 -20.61 -8.03 3.36
C GLU A 46 -21.17 -8.28 1.96
N ILE A 47 -20.41 -8.94 1.07
CA ILE A 47 -20.91 -9.35 -0.26
C ILE A 47 -22.10 -10.30 -0.12
N ASN A 48 -22.04 -11.28 0.79
CA ASN A 48 -23.11 -12.25 0.97
C ASN A 48 -24.36 -11.67 1.65
N ARG A 49 -24.22 -10.58 2.40
CA ARG A 49 -25.31 -9.94 3.15
C ARG A 49 -26.47 -9.53 2.25
N ILE A 50 -26.22 -9.03 1.04
CA ILE A 50 -27.30 -8.55 0.15
C ILE A 50 -28.27 -9.66 -0.24
N ASN A 51 -27.77 -10.89 -0.39
CA ASN A 51 -28.59 -12.07 -0.71
C ASN A 51 -29.49 -12.51 0.45
N GLN A 52 -29.24 -12.04 1.67
CA GLN A 52 -30.12 -12.23 2.82
C GLN A 52 -31.15 -11.09 2.95
N VAL A 53 -30.78 -9.88 2.54
CA VAL A 53 -31.63 -8.67 2.68
C VAL A 53 -32.66 -8.57 1.56
N LEU A 54 -32.29 -8.86 0.32
CA LEU A 54 -33.17 -8.70 -0.85
C LEU A 54 -34.46 -9.55 -0.80
N PRO A 55 -34.43 -10.85 -0.45
CA PRO A 55 -35.64 -11.67 -0.37
C PRO A 55 -36.62 -11.19 0.71
N ASN A 56 -36.10 -10.67 1.82
CA ASN A 56 -36.90 -10.19 2.96
C ASN A 56 -37.48 -8.79 2.73
N THR A 57 -37.05 -8.09 1.68
CA THR A 57 -37.50 -6.73 1.39
C THR A 57 -38.74 -6.76 0.51
N LEU A 58 -39.92 -6.56 1.11
CA LEU A 58 -41.22 -6.68 0.43
C LEU A 58 -41.46 -5.62 -0.67
N LYS A 59 -40.99 -4.38 -0.47
CA LYS A 59 -41.24 -3.28 -1.40
C LYS A 59 -40.07 -3.10 -2.36
N SER A 60 -40.37 -3.09 -3.66
CA SER A 60 -39.37 -2.90 -4.73
C SER A 60 -38.53 -1.61 -4.58
N ILE A 61 -39.15 -0.51 -4.11
CA ILE A 61 -38.42 0.74 -3.81
C ILE A 61 -37.38 0.58 -2.71
N LEU A 62 -37.65 -0.28 -1.73
CA LEU A 62 -36.72 -0.56 -0.65
C LEU A 62 -35.58 -1.46 -1.16
N LYS A 63 -35.83 -2.39 -2.09
CA LYS A 63 -34.75 -3.22 -2.69
C LYS A 63 -33.67 -2.37 -3.36
N SER A 64 -34.09 -1.37 -4.15
CA SER A 64 -33.15 -0.44 -4.80
C SER A 64 -32.34 0.35 -3.77
N ARG A 65 -32.96 0.76 -2.66
CA ARG A 65 -32.29 1.44 -1.55
C ARG A 65 -31.29 0.51 -0.84
N GLU A 66 -31.68 -0.72 -0.52
CA GLU A 66 -30.81 -1.71 0.13
C GLU A 66 -29.59 -2.02 -0.73
N MET A 67 -29.74 -2.17 -2.05
CA MET A 67 -28.61 -2.34 -2.97
C MET A 67 -27.65 -1.14 -2.95
N LYS A 68 -28.18 0.09 -2.97
CA LYS A 68 -27.36 1.31 -2.88
C LYS A 68 -26.60 1.37 -1.56
N LEU A 69 -27.24 1.05 -0.44
CA LEU A 69 -26.61 1.04 0.88
C LEU A 69 -25.52 -0.03 0.98
N TRP A 70 -25.81 -1.24 0.51
CA TRP A 70 -24.86 -2.33 0.45
C TRP A 70 -23.64 -2.00 -0.40
N MET A 71 -23.82 -1.41 -1.59
CA MET A 71 -22.69 -1.00 -2.42
C MET A 71 -21.83 0.08 -1.76
N ARG A 72 -22.44 1.04 -1.05
CA ARG A 72 -21.70 2.03 -0.26
C ARG A 72 -20.90 1.39 0.85
N SER A 73 -21.46 0.39 1.52
CA SER A 73 -20.79 -0.37 2.57
C SER A 73 -19.57 -1.13 2.03
N VAL A 74 -19.73 -1.87 0.91
CA VAL A 74 -18.63 -2.57 0.22
C VAL A 74 -17.54 -1.60 -0.24
N MET A 75 -17.90 -0.45 -0.82
CA MET A 75 -16.92 0.57 -1.20
C MET A 75 -16.18 1.15 0.00
N SER A 76 -16.90 1.47 1.09
CA SER A 76 -16.32 2.01 2.32
C SER A 76 -15.30 1.05 2.94
N GLN A 77 -15.60 -0.25 2.99
CA GLN A 77 -14.65 -1.26 3.44
C GLN A 77 -13.41 -1.33 2.55
N LEU A 78 -13.60 -1.31 1.22
CA LEU A 78 -12.47 -1.33 0.29
C LEU A 78 -11.59 -0.08 0.39
N ASP A 79 -12.18 1.08 0.61
CA ASP A 79 -11.42 2.32 0.83
C ASP A 79 -10.67 2.29 2.17
N HIS A 80 -11.30 1.75 3.22
CA HIS A 80 -10.63 1.51 4.50
C HIS A 80 -9.41 0.59 4.34
N TYR A 81 -9.56 -0.56 3.69
CA TYR A 81 -8.45 -1.49 3.46
C TYR A 81 -7.32 -0.90 2.63
N LYS A 82 -7.61 -0.02 1.67
CA LYS A 82 -6.54 0.70 0.93
C LYS A 82 -5.72 1.60 1.86
N VAL A 83 -6.39 2.34 2.74
CA VAL A 83 -5.73 3.25 3.69
C VAL A 83 -4.89 2.44 4.67
N GLU A 84 -5.45 1.38 5.22
CA GLU A 84 -4.77 0.51 6.17
C GLU A 84 -3.58 -0.20 5.53
N HIS A 85 -3.73 -0.72 4.31
CA HIS A 85 -2.64 -1.33 3.55
C HIS A 85 -1.48 -0.34 3.31
N LYS A 86 -1.78 0.90 2.93
CA LYS A 86 -0.76 1.94 2.77
C LYS A 86 -0.06 2.24 4.09
N SER A 87 -0.79 2.23 5.21
CA SER A 87 -0.21 2.42 6.54
C SER A 87 0.75 1.29 6.90
N LEU A 88 0.33 0.05 6.73
CA LEU A 88 1.15 -1.14 6.99
C LEU A 88 2.41 -1.17 6.13
N LEU A 89 2.30 -0.83 4.84
CA LEU A 89 3.45 -0.71 3.94
C LEU A 89 4.44 0.35 4.44
N LYS A 90 3.95 1.53 4.83
CA LYS A 90 4.81 2.59 5.37
C LYS A 90 5.55 2.13 6.62
N GLU A 91 4.84 1.48 7.55
CA GLU A 91 5.44 0.96 8.78
C GLU A 91 6.53 -0.08 8.48
N ALA A 92 6.21 -1.07 7.64
CA ALA A 92 7.17 -2.11 7.24
C ALA A 92 8.41 -1.51 6.56
N THR A 93 8.23 -0.55 5.65
CA THR A 93 9.35 0.15 5.00
C THR A 93 10.21 0.88 6.04
N THR A 94 9.61 1.63 6.97
CA THR A 94 10.38 2.34 8.00
C THR A 94 11.14 1.39 8.93
N LEU A 95 10.57 0.23 9.26
CA LEU A 95 11.24 -0.79 10.08
C LEU A 95 12.43 -1.44 9.35
N LEU A 96 12.38 -1.54 8.02
CA LEU A 96 13.47 -2.06 7.21
C LEU A 96 14.55 -1.00 6.94
N GLU A 97 14.15 0.25 6.72
CA GLU A 97 15.06 1.36 6.47
C GLU A 97 15.90 1.69 7.70
N LEU A 98 15.31 1.78 8.90
CA LEU A 98 16.03 2.23 10.11
C LEU A 98 17.30 1.40 10.42
N PRO A 99 17.27 0.05 10.45
CA PRO A 99 18.47 -0.76 10.62
C PRO A 99 19.46 -0.62 9.47
N LEU A 100 18.97 -0.47 8.24
CA LEU A 100 19.82 -0.31 7.06
C LEU A 100 20.62 1.00 7.15
N TRP A 101 19.95 2.11 7.46
CA TRP A 101 20.60 3.40 7.70
C TRP A 101 21.60 3.31 8.86
N LYS A 102 21.24 2.63 9.97
CA LYS A 102 22.13 2.44 11.11
C LYS A 102 23.39 1.65 10.74
N ALA A 103 23.24 0.56 9.99
CA ALA A 103 24.36 -0.25 9.51
C ALA A 103 25.26 0.55 8.56
N ASN A 104 24.67 1.36 7.68
CA ASN A 104 25.43 2.21 6.76
C ASN A 104 26.24 3.27 7.53
N LEU A 105 25.63 3.95 8.51
CA LEU A 105 26.32 4.93 9.34
C LEU A 105 27.48 4.32 10.15
N MET A 106 27.32 3.09 10.65
CA MET A 106 28.38 2.37 11.36
C MET A 106 29.57 2.07 10.44
N LYS A 107 29.32 1.56 9.24
CA LYS A 107 30.35 1.32 8.22
C LYS A 107 31.10 2.60 7.87
N THR A 108 30.38 3.69 7.65
CA THR A 108 30.97 5.00 7.34
C THR A 108 31.84 5.50 8.50
N ARG A 109 31.39 5.34 9.75
CA ARG A 109 32.16 5.72 10.94
C ARG A 109 33.45 4.90 11.10
N GLU A 110 33.39 3.59 10.88
CA GLU A 110 34.57 2.72 10.92
C GLU A 110 35.60 3.11 9.86
N LEU A 111 35.14 3.43 8.64
CA LEU A 111 36.01 3.99 7.61
C LEU A 111 36.70 5.24 8.15
N TYR A 112 35.96 6.28 8.55
CA TYR A 112 36.56 7.53 9.06
C TYR A 112 37.60 7.31 10.18
N LEU A 113 37.35 6.40 11.12
CA LEU A 113 38.31 6.08 12.17
C LEU A 113 39.58 5.44 11.61
N THR A 114 39.44 4.49 10.68
CA THR A 114 40.58 3.84 9.99
C THR A 114 41.41 4.86 9.19
N TRP A 115 40.76 5.82 8.53
CA TRP A 115 41.43 6.90 7.81
C TRP A 115 42.15 7.86 8.75
N SER A 116 41.54 8.20 9.90
CA SER A 116 42.16 9.08 10.91
C SER A 116 43.40 8.46 11.58
N GLU A 117 43.47 7.13 11.70
CA GLU A 117 44.67 6.42 12.17
C GLU A 117 45.79 6.39 11.12
N PHE A 118 45.43 6.37 9.83
CA PHE A 118 46.40 6.44 8.72
C PHE A 118 47.01 7.84 8.58
N ASP A 119 46.24 8.90 8.87
CA ASP A 119 46.66 10.31 8.78
C ASP A 119 47.80 10.69 9.75
N LEU A 120 47.97 9.94 10.85
CA LEU A 120 49.04 10.12 11.85
C LEU A 120 50.41 9.59 11.37
N ARG A 121 50.48 8.88 10.23
CA ARG A 121 51.73 8.57 9.52
C ARG A 121 51.96 9.69 8.51
N GLY A 122 52.77 10.67 8.91
CA GLY A 122 52.96 11.93 8.20
C GLY A 122 53.37 11.80 6.73
N ASP A 123 52.49 12.27 5.86
CA ASP A 123 52.75 12.65 4.48
C ASP A 123 52.03 13.99 4.22
N ASP A 124 52.51 14.71 3.23
CA ASP A 124 52.32 16.15 2.98
C ASP A 124 50.84 16.54 2.80
N GLU A 125 50.42 17.57 3.53
CA GLU A 125 49.02 18.01 3.72
C GLU A 125 48.30 18.39 2.41
N GLU A 126 49.05 18.78 1.37
CA GLU A 126 48.53 19.20 0.06
C GLU A 126 48.20 18.03 -0.89
N SER A 127 48.82 16.86 -0.70
CA SER A 127 48.45 15.64 -1.44
C SER A 127 47.15 15.05 -0.89
N LYS A 128 46.93 15.19 0.42
CA LYS A 128 45.78 14.67 1.15
C LYS A 128 44.47 15.36 0.79
N GLU A 129 44.49 16.68 0.58
CA GLU A 129 43.29 17.44 0.25
C GLU A 129 42.74 17.11 -1.15
N ARG A 130 43.63 16.78 -2.11
CA ARG A 130 43.22 16.34 -3.45
C ARG A 130 42.56 14.96 -3.42
N ASP A 131 43.15 13.99 -2.72
CA ASP A 131 42.62 12.62 -2.65
C ASP A 131 41.27 12.56 -1.90
N LEU A 132 41.09 13.36 -0.85
CA LEU A 132 39.81 13.51 -0.16
C LEU A 132 38.73 14.08 -1.08
N ARG A 133 39.07 15.05 -1.94
CA ARG A 133 38.14 15.67 -2.90
C ARG A 133 37.72 14.69 -4.00
N TYR A 134 38.63 13.86 -4.50
CA TYR A 134 38.32 12.87 -5.53
C TYR A 134 37.49 11.70 -4.98
N MET A 135 37.78 11.19 -3.79
CA MET A 135 37.03 10.08 -3.19
C MET A 135 35.62 10.46 -2.74
N TRP A 136 35.42 11.65 -2.14
CA TRP A 136 34.07 12.12 -1.82
C TRP A 136 33.21 12.27 -3.07
N CYS A 137 33.80 12.72 -4.18
CA CYS A 137 33.09 12.83 -5.45
C CYS A 137 32.69 11.46 -6.00
N GLU A 138 33.57 10.46 -5.94
CA GLU A 138 33.32 9.12 -6.48
C GLU A 138 32.32 8.32 -5.62
N HIS A 139 32.39 8.44 -4.28
CA HIS A 139 31.46 7.77 -3.37
C HIS A 139 30.05 8.38 -3.42
N SER A 140 29.94 9.71 -3.42
CA SER A 140 28.64 10.37 -3.58
C SER A 140 28.02 10.12 -4.96
N TYR A 141 28.84 9.98 -6.02
CA TYR A 141 28.34 9.67 -7.36
C TYR A 141 27.76 8.25 -7.46
N GLN A 142 28.41 7.24 -6.84
CA GLN A 142 27.87 5.88 -6.80
C GLN A 142 26.60 5.76 -5.93
N GLU A 143 26.54 6.48 -4.80
CA GLU A 143 25.33 6.51 -3.97
C GLU A 143 24.16 7.21 -4.69
N CYS A 144 24.40 8.30 -5.42
CA CYS A 144 23.36 8.96 -6.23
C CYS A 144 22.84 8.08 -7.37
N ILE A 145 23.70 7.31 -8.03
CA ILE A 145 23.29 6.37 -9.11
C ILE A 145 22.47 5.20 -8.54
N ALA A 146 22.82 4.68 -7.37
CA ALA A 146 22.09 3.58 -6.74
C ALA A 146 20.66 3.99 -6.35
N PHE A 147 20.44 5.24 -5.94
CA PHE A 147 19.11 5.74 -5.60
C PHE A 147 18.22 6.04 -6.82
N SER A 148 18.77 6.36 -7.99
CA SER A 148 17.95 6.66 -9.18
C SER A 148 17.41 5.42 -9.90
N HIS A 149 17.87 4.22 -9.56
CA HIS A 149 17.43 2.95 -10.18
C HIS A 149 16.45 2.14 -9.30
N VAL A 150 16.14 2.61 -8.09
CA VAL A 150 15.31 1.89 -7.11
C VAL A 150 13.94 2.57 -6.90
N VAL A 151 13.66 3.71 -7.55
CA VAL A 151 12.36 4.40 -7.52
C VAL A 151 11.66 4.34 -8.88
#